data_AF-A0A6I2VHH5-F1
#
_entry.id   AF-A0A6I2VHH5-F1
#
_cell.length_a   1.000
_cell.length_b   1.000
_cell.length_c   1.000
_cell.angle_alpha   90.00
_cell.angle_beta   90.00
_cell.angle_gamma   90.00
#
_symmetry.space_group_name_H-M   'P 1'
#
loop_
_entity.id
_entity.type
_entity.pdbx_description
1 polymer ?
#
loop_
_entity_poly.entity_id
_entity_poly.type
_entity_poly.pdbx_seq_one_letter_code
_entity_poly.pdbx_strand_id
1 'polypeptide(L)'
;GRCSVPAGVDPFTYLFSESTGRAVVVVPPESADRLLAVCAERGLPAAFIGVVDVGQSLEFTDLFTASLAELREAHESTLPRLFG
;
A
#
# COMPACT_ATOMS: atom_id res chain seq x y z
N GLY A 1 -8.36 0.71 6.03
CA GLY A 1 -6.88 0.80 6.15
C GLY A 1 -6.43 2.15 5.68
N ARG A 2 -5.39 2.72 6.30
CA ARG A 2 -4.87 4.07 5.96
C ARG A 2 -3.40 4.01 5.61
N CYS A 3 -3.03 4.65 4.51
CA CYS A 3 -1.65 4.83 4.07
C CYS A 3 -1.32 6.31 3.86
N SER A 4 -0.04 6.65 3.89
CA SER A 4 0.44 8.03 3.68
C SER A 4 1.59 8.08 2.67
N VAL A 5 1.65 9.14 1.87
CA VAL A 5 2.80 9.44 1.01
C VAL A 5 3.79 10.32 1.78
N PRO A 6 5.10 10.02 1.78
CA PRO A 6 6.10 10.88 2.39
C PRO A 6 6.12 12.29 1.77
N ALA A 7 6.38 13.30 2.59
CA ALA A 7 6.51 14.67 2.12
C ALA A 7 7.65 14.82 1.11
N GLY A 8 7.46 15.67 0.09
CA GLY A 8 8.47 15.94 -0.94
C GLY A 8 8.58 14.86 -2.02
N VAL A 9 7.71 13.86 -2.02
CA VAL A 9 7.60 12.85 -3.09
C VAL A 9 6.35 13.10 -3.92
N ASP A 10 6.47 12.98 -5.24
CA ASP A 10 5.32 13.03 -6.14
C ASP A 10 4.35 11.86 -5.83
N PRO A 11 3.09 12.14 -5.41
CA PRO A 11 2.15 11.10 -5.02
C PRO A 11 1.83 10.11 -6.13
N PHE A 12 1.72 10.58 -7.38
CA PHE A 12 1.41 9.70 -8.50
C PHE A 12 2.52 8.68 -8.73
N THR A 13 3.77 9.14 -8.80
CA THR A 13 4.94 8.27 -8.94
C THR A 13 5.05 7.30 -7.76
N TYR A 14 4.82 7.77 -6.53
CA TYR A 14 4.89 6.90 -5.34
C TYR A 14 3.87 5.75 -5.40
N LEU A 15 2.64 6.03 -5.82
CA LEU A 15 1.55 5.06 -5.83
C LEU A 15 1.60 4.10 -7.02
N PHE A 16 2.01 4.58 -8.20
CA PHE A 16 1.86 3.83 -9.45
C PHE A 16 3.18 3.41 -10.10
N SER A 17 4.34 3.76 -9.53
CA SER A 17 5.64 3.26 -10.00
C SER A 17 5.70 1.74 -9.88
N GLU A 18 6.21 1.06 -10.91
CA GLU A 18 6.52 -0.38 -10.92
C GLU A 18 8.03 -0.66 -10.80
N SER A 19 8.67 -0.15 -9.73
CA SER A 19 10.07 -0.53 -9.44
C SER A 19 10.18 -1.98 -8.93
N THR A 20 11.26 -2.65 -9.31
CA THR A 20 11.53 -4.05 -8.98
C THR A 20 12.07 -4.21 -7.56
N GLY A 21 11.95 -5.41 -7.00
CA GLY A 21 12.55 -5.75 -5.70
C GLY A 21 11.83 -5.17 -4.48
N ARG A 22 10.55 -4.80 -4.59
CA ARG A 22 9.73 -4.32 -3.47
C ARG A 22 8.81 -5.40 -2.93
N ALA A 23 8.54 -5.34 -1.63
CA ALA A 23 7.55 -6.17 -0.95
C ALA A 23 6.74 -5.31 0.02
N VAL A 24 5.48 -5.68 0.24
CA VAL A 24 4.62 -5.11 1.29
C VAL A 24 4.39 -6.21 2.34
N VAL A 25 4.60 -5.87 3.61
CA VAL A 25 4.47 -6.81 4.73
C VAL A 25 3.52 -6.21 5.76
N VAL A 26 2.63 -7.04 6.30
CA VAL A 26 1.76 -6.69 7.41
C VAL A 26 2.25 -7.43 8.65
N VAL A 27 2.45 -6.70 9.75
CA VAL A 27 2.88 -7.24 11.04
C VAL A 27 2.00 -6.70 12.16
N PRO A 28 1.92 -7.36 13.34
CA PRO A 28 1.35 -6.76 14.52
C PRO A 28 2.03 -5.41 14.84
N PRO A 29 1.30 -4.39 15.33
CA PRO A 29 1.87 -3.06 15.58
C PRO A 29 3.12 -3.08 16.47
N GLU A 30 3.13 -3.94 17.49
CA GLU A 30 4.25 -4.14 18.42
C GLU A 30 5.50 -4.74 17.77
N SER A 31 5.37 -5.32 16.57
CA SER A 31 6.48 -5.91 15.81
C SER A 31 7.04 -4.98 14.73
N ALA A 32 6.41 -3.83 14.45
CA ALA A 32 6.79 -2.94 13.36
C ALA A 32 8.22 -2.41 13.52
N ASP A 33 8.57 -1.86 14.68
CA ASP A 33 9.91 -1.32 14.94
C ASP A 33 11.00 -2.40 14.85
N ARG A 34 10.68 -3.61 15.34
CA ARG A 34 11.60 -4.75 15.25
C ARG A 34 11.86 -5.16 13.81
N LEU A 35 10.83 -5.21 12.95
CA LEU A 35 10.99 -5.52 11.53
C LEU A 35 11.89 -4.48 10.86
N LEU A 36 11.65 -3.18 11.11
CA LEU A 36 12.45 -2.10 10.55
C LEU A 36 13.91 -2.18 11.00
N ALA A 37 14.16 -2.50 12.27
CA ALA A 37 15.52 -2.71 12.78
C ALA A 37 16.24 -3.86 12.06
N VAL A 38 15.58 -5.02 11.89
CA VAL A 38 16.17 -6.16 11.16
C VAL A 38 16.46 -5.82 9.69
N CYS A 39 15.57 -5.08 9.03
CA CYS A 39 15.82 -4.61 7.65
C CYS A 39 17.03 -3.68 7.60
N ALA A 40 17.13 -2.72 8.53
CA ALA A 40 18.26 -1.79 8.62
C ALA A 40 19.60 -2.51 8.87
N GLU A 41 19.63 -3.48 9.78
CA GLU A 41 20.82 -4.33 10.05
C GLU A 41 21.30 -5.10 8.82
N ARG A 42 20.39 -5.41 7.89
CA ARG A 42 20.68 -6.11 6.63
C ARG A 42 20.89 -5.19 5.44
N GLY A 43 20.88 -3.87 5.64
CA GLY A 43 20.99 -2.89 4.56
C GLY A 43 19.81 -2.91 3.58
N LEU A 44 18.64 -3.36 4.04
CA LEU A 44 17.40 -3.38 3.26
C LEU A 44 16.58 -2.12 3.58
N PRO A 45 16.38 -1.21 2.60
CA PRO A 45 15.51 -0.07 2.80
C PRO A 45 14.08 -0.53 3.09
N ALA A 46 13.50 -0.04 4.19
CA ALA A 46 12.13 -0.32 4.58
C ALA A 46 11.51 0.95 5.16
N ALA A 47 10.21 1.12 4.96
CA ALA A 47 9.45 2.25 5.48
C ALA A 47 8.10 1.77 5.99
N PHE A 48 7.64 2.38 7.08
CA PHE A 48 6.26 2.27 7.51
C PHE A 48 5.39 3.10 6.56
N ILE A 49 4.37 2.48 5.96
CA ILE A 49 3.52 3.13 4.95
C ILE A 49 2.07 3.34 5.40
N GLY A 50 1.64 2.69 6.49
CA GLY A 50 0.25 2.73 6.92
C GLY A 50 -0.17 1.63 7.89
N VAL A 51 -1.46 1.61 8.19
CA VAL A 51 -2.12 0.65 9.08
C VAL A 51 -3.28 -0.05 8.40
N VAL A 52 -3.49 -1.32 8.75
CA VAL A 52 -4.69 -2.07 8.40
C VAL A 52 -5.70 -1.95 9.54
N ASP A 53 -6.97 -1.75 9.19
CA ASP A 53 -8.10 -1.72 10.12
C ASP A 53 -9.19 -2.68 9.64
N VAL A 54 -10.29 -2.79 10.38
CA VAL A 54 -11.44 -3.65 10.06
C VAL A 54 -12.38 -3.07 8.99
N GLY A 55 -12.09 -1.86 8.49
CA GLY A 55 -12.91 -1.16 7.51
C GLY A 55 -12.86 -1.81 6.12
N GLN A 56 -13.79 -1.38 5.27
CA GLN A 56 -13.91 -1.84 3.87
C GLN A 56 -13.45 -0.77 2.87
N SER A 57 -12.54 0.10 3.29
CA SER A 57 -11.97 1.17 2.47
C SER A 57 -10.45 1.26 2.63
N LEU A 58 -9.81 1.74 1.58
CA LEU A 58 -8.41 2.14 1.54
C LEU A 58 -8.35 3.66 1.44
N GLU A 59 -7.79 4.30 2.46
CA GLU A 59 -7.56 5.74 2.52
C GLU A 59 -6.08 6.03 2.24
N PHE A 60 -5.82 6.96 1.31
CA PHE A 60 -4.54 7.63 1.19
C PHE A 60 -4.69 9.06 1.70
N THR A 61 -4.05 9.36 2.83
CA THR A 61 -4.17 10.64 3.53
C THR A 61 -3.90 11.81 2.57
N ASP A 62 -4.80 12.80 2.58
CA ASP A 62 -4.80 14.01 1.74
C ASP A 62 -4.91 13.77 0.22
N LEU A 63 -5.14 12.54 -0.24
CA LEU A 63 -5.23 12.20 -1.67
C LEU A 63 -6.62 11.71 -2.06
N PHE A 64 -7.04 10.55 -1.57
CA PHE A 64 -8.35 9.96 -1.88
C PHE A 64 -8.69 8.81 -0.94
N THR A 65 -9.95 8.37 -0.98
CA THR A 65 -10.42 7.13 -0.36
C THR A 65 -11.16 6.32 -1.41
N ALA A 66 -10.92 5.02 -1.47
CA ALA A 66 -11.65 4.09 -2.33
C ALA A 66 -12.18 2.92 -1.50
N SER A 67 -13.39 2.45 -1.80
CA SER A 67 -13.91 1.23 -1.18
C SER A 67 -13.25 -0.01 -1.79
N LEU A 68 -13.13 -1.07 -1.00
CA LEU A 68 -12.63 -2.36 -1.52
C LEU A 68 -13.57 -2.96 -2.57
N ALA A 69 -14.86 -2.61 -2.51
CA ALA A 69 -15.85 -3.03 -3.50
C ALA A 69 -15.58 -2.38 -4.88
N GLU A 70 -15.39 -1.06 -4.92
CA GLU A 70 -15.07 -0.34 -6.17
C GLU A 70 -13.76 -0.82 -6.77
N LEU A 71 -12.72 -1.02 -5.94
CA LEU A 71 -11.42 -1.53 -6.40
C LEU A 71 -11.54 -2.93 -6.98
N ARG A 72 -12.33 -3.81 -6.34
CA ARG A 72 -12.57 -5.17 -6.81
C ARG A 72 -13.29 -5.17 -8.15
N GLU A 73 -14.37 -4.40 -8.28
CA GLU A 73 -15.12 -4.30 -9.53
C GLU A 73 -14.23 -3.79 -10.68
N ALA A 74 -13.45 -2.73 -10.45
CA ALA A 74 -12.54 -2.20 -11.45
C ALA A 74 -11.48 -3.21 -11.89
N HIS A 75 -10.94 -4.00 -10.96
CA HIS A 75 -9.92 -5.01 -11.25
C HIS A 75 -10.48 -6.24 -11.99
N GLU A 76 -11.61 -6.77 -11.53
CA GLU A 76 -12.16 -8.05 -12.01
C GLU A 76 -12.98 -7.90 -13.31
N SER A 77 -13.55 -6.72 -13.60
CA SER A 77 -14.49 -6.53 -14.71
C SER A 77 -13.87 -6.42 -16.10
N THR A 78 -12.55 -6.17 -16.21
CA THR A 78 -11.90 -5.86 -17.49
C THR A 78 -11.94 -7.05 -18.46
N LEU A 79 -11.55 -8.25 -18.03
CA LEU A 79 -11.54 -9.43 -18.90
C LEU A 79 -12.94 -9.92 -19.27
N PRO A 80 -13.90 -10.03 -18.31
CA PRO A 80 -15.29 -10.36 -18.65
C PRO A 80 -15.91 -9.40 -19.67
N ARG A 81 -15.61 -8.09 -19.61
CA ARG A 81 -16.13 -7.12 -20.59
C ARG A 81 -15.56 -7.28 -21.99
N LEU A 82 -14.34 -7.77 -22.12
CA LEU A 82 -13.65 -7.88 -23.41
C LEU A 82 -13.87 -9.24 -24.09
N PHE A 83 -14.18 -10.28 -23.33
CA PHE A 83 -14.19 -11.67 -23.81
C PHE A 83 -15.44 -12.47 -23.43
N GLY A 84 -16.47 -11.82 -22.87
CA GLY A 84 -17.77 -12.41 -22.49
C GLY A 84 -18.91 -12.04 -23.43
#